data_AF-A0A8D8DP11-F1
#
_entry.id   AF-A0A8D8DP11-F1
#
_cell.length_a   1.000
_cell.length_b   1.000
_cell.length_c   1.000
_cell.angle_alpha   90.00
_cell.angle_beta   90.00
_cell.angle_gamma   90.00
#
_symmetry.space_group_name_H-M   'P 1'
#
loop_
_entity.id
_entity.type
_entity.pdbx_description
1 polymer ?
#
loop_
_entity_poly.entity_id
_entity_poly.type
_entity_poly.pdbx_seq_one_letter_code
_entity_poly.pdbx_strand_id
1 'polypeptide(L)'
;DLFPNINSIDHISIDWISGNWYYLDDQREIIFVCSGQMRHCTIILENDLMKPRGMALDPTKGFLFFTKWGNSLASVERSFLDGSNRTSIVLKKIVYPHGVALDLAMQHVYWVDTYLDSI
;
A
#
# COMPACT_ATOMS: atom_id res chain seq x y z
N ASP A 1 -14.79 10.85 16.13
CA ASP A 1 -13.42 11.40 16.16
C ASP A 1 -12.74 11.21 14.82
N LEU A 2 -12.29 12.31 14.21
CA LEU A 2 -11.66 12.35 12.88
C LEU A 2 -10.16 12.02 12.92
N PHE A 3 -9.60 11.75 14.10
CA PHE A 3 -8.22 11.30 14.25
C PHE A 3 -8.18 9.78 14.12
N PRO A 4 -7.45 9.23 13.12
CA PRO A 4 -7.30 7.78 13.01
C PRO A 4 -6.63 7.27 14.28
N ASN A 5 -7.17 6.18 14.83
CA ASN A 5 -6.48 5.44 15.87
C ASN A 5 -5.19 4.91 15.23
N ILE A 6 -4.04 5.43 15.65
CA ILE A 6 -2.75 5.09 15.03
C ILE A 6 -2.21 3.73 15.47
N ASN A 7 -2.85 3.07 16.43
CA ASN A 7 -2.35 1.81 17.00
C ASN A 7 -2.39 0.64 16.01
N SER A 8 -3.13 0.77 14.91
CA SER A 8 -3.31 -0.24 13.87
C SER A 8 -2.59 0.09 12.56
N ILE A 9 -1.82 1.19 12.53
CA ILE A 9 -1.06 1.61 11.35
C ILE A 9 0.19 0.76 11.23
N ASP A 10 0.28 0.00 10.15
CA ASP A 10 1.40 -0.92 9.90
C ASP A 10 2.45 -0.28 8.98
N HIS A 11 2.02 0.61 8.07
CA HIS A 11 2.90 1.28 7.11
C HIS A 11 2.48 2.73 6.85
N ILE A 12 3.48 3.61 6.65
CA ILE A 12 3.29 4.99 6.19
C ILE A 12 4.18 5.30 5.00
N SER A 13 3.70 6.12 4.06
CA SER A 13 4.49 6.59 2.92
C SER A 13 4.18 8.05 2.63
N ILE A 14 5.16 8.80 2.10
CA ILE A 14 4.99 10.21 1.73
C ILE A 14 4.99 10.34 0.20
N ASP A 15 3.99 11.03 -0.33
CA ASP A 15 4.10 11.63 -1.66
C ASP A 15 4.90 12.92 -1.52
N TRP A 16 6.18 12.90 -1.90
CA TRP A 16 7.07 14.06 -1.78
C TRP A 16 6.77 15.18 -2.79
N ILE A 17 5.95 14.92 -3.81
CA ILE A 17 5.56 15.93 -4.80
C ILE A 17 4.41 16.78 -4.24
N SER A 18 3.37 16.13 -3.71
CA SER A 18 2.20 16.83 -3.14
C SER A 18 2.32 17.16 -1.64
N GLY A 19 3.20 16.45 -0.92
CA GLY A 19 3.31 16.51 0.53
C GLY A 19 2.23 15.73 1.29
N ASN A 20 1.46 14.88 0.59
CA ASN A 20 0.44 14.04 1.20
C ASN A 20 1.05 12.80 1.87
N TRP A 21 0.41 12.35 2.96
CA TRP A 21 0.79 11.15 3.71
C TRP A 21 -0.21 10.04 3.44
N TYR A 22 0.31 8.86 3.14
CA TYR A 22 -0.45 7.64 2.92
C TYR A 22 -0.25 6.72 4.10
N TYR A 23 -1.35 6.14 4.58
CA TYR A 23 -1.39 5.28 5.75
C TYR A 23 -2.06 3.96 5.39
N LEU A 24 -1.45 2.87 5.81
CA LEU A 24 -1.98 1.52 5.70
C LEU A 24 -2.35 1.04 7.11
N ASP A 25 -3.64 0.74 7.30
CA ASP A 25 -4.20 0.25 8.56
C ASP A 25 -4.58 -1.23 8.38
N ASP A 26 -3.84 -2.14 9.02
CA ASP A 26 -4.04 -3.59 8.91
C ASP A 26 -5.33 -4.02 9.61
N GLN A 27 -5.64 -3.46 10.79
CA GLN A 27 -6.82 -3.88 11.54
C GLN A 27 -8.13 -3.45 10.89
N ARG A 28 -8.13 -2.26 10.26
CA ARG A 28 -9.29 -1.75 9.54
C ARG A 28 -9.31 -2.17 8.06
N GLU A 29 -8.23 -2.77 7.57
CA GLU A 29 -8.04 -3.18 6.18
C GLU A 29 -8.27 -2.02 5.19
N ILE A 30 -7.74 -0.83 5.52
CA ILE A 30 -7.87 0.37 4.69
C ILE A 30 -6.51 0.98 4.34
N ILE A 31 -6.45 1.64 3.19
CA ILE A 31 -5.44 2.66 2.90
C ILE A 31 -6.14 4.01 2.78
N PHE A 32 -5.62 5.00 3.50
CA PHE A 32 -6.13 6.36 3.47
C PHE A 32 -5.01 7.37 3.28
N VAL A 33 -5.34 8.49 2.67
CA VAL A 33 -4.42 9.61 2.42
C VAL A 33 -4.83 10.78 3.30
N CYS A 34 -3.86 11.51 3.84
CA CYS A 34 -4.06 12.78 4.52
C CYS A 34 -3.20 13.88 3.89
N SER A 35 -3.68 15.11 3.93
CA SER A 35 -2.86 16.28 3.58
C SER A 35 -1.64 16.39 4.49
N GLY A 36 -0.59 17.10 4.06
CA GLY A 36 0.66 17.26 4.83
C GLY A 36 0.50 17.77 6.27
N GLN A 37 -0.59 18.49 6.57
CA GLN A 37 -0.93 18.97 7.91
C GLN A 37 -2.04 18.15 8.58
N MET A 38 -2.40 17.00 8.01
CA MET A 38 -3.42 16.07 8.51
C MET A 38 -4.81 16.69 8.69
N ARG A 39 -5.12 17.75 7.93
CA ARG A 39 -6.41 18.48 8.02
C ARG A 39 -7.53 17.82 7.24
N HIS A 40 -7.18 17.15 6.16
CA HIS A 40 -8.11 16.44 5.29
C HIS A 40 -7.58 15.04 5.10
N CYS A 41 -8.39 14.05 5.47
CA CYS A 41 -8.06 12.64 5.30
C CYS A 41 -9.21 11.93 4.57
N THR A 42 -8.87 11.04 3.66
CA THR A 42 -9.84 10.31 2.84
C THR A 42 -9.36 8.87 2.66
N ILE A 43 -10.27 7.92 2.84
CA ILE A 43 -10.05 6.52 2.52
C ILE A 43 -10.04 6.38 1.00
N ILE A 44 -8.98 5.77 0.46
CA ILE A 44 -8.82 5.56 -0.99
C ILE A 44 -8.98 4.09 -1.37
N LEU A 45 -8.78 3.17 -0.42
CA LEU A 45 -8.93 1.73 -0.62
C LEU A 45 -9.48 1.10 0.69
N GLU A 46 -10.58 0.33 0.60
CA GLU A 46 -11.22 -0.32 1.76
C GLU A 46 -11.82 -1.71 1.50
N ASN A 47 -11.82 -2.17 0.23
CA ASN A 47 -12.46 -3.43 -0.16
C ASN A 47 -11.40 -4.47 -0.53
N ASP A 48 -11.45 -5.69 -0.01
CA ASP A 48 -10.53 -6.78 -0.35
C ASP A 48 -9.03 -6.42 -0.21
N LEU A 49 -8.68 -5.63 0.82
CA LEU A 49 -7.27 -5.36 1.16
C LEU A 49 -6.64 -6.44 2.03
N MET A 50 -7.47 -7.29 2.66
CA MET A 50 -7.15 -8.46 3.48
C MET A 50 -5.68 -8.55 3.92
N LYS A 51 -5.43 -8.25 5.19
CA LYS A 51 -4.10 -8.13 5.81
C LYS A 51 -3.06 -7.41 4.93
N PRO A 52 -3.30 -6.14 4.58
CA PRO A 52 -2.32 -5.35 3.87
C PRO A 52 -1.06 -5.20 4.76
N ARG A 53 0.14 -5.18 4.16
CA ARG A 53 1.41 -5.06 4.93
C ARG A 53 2.34 -3.98 4.39
N GLY A 54 2.87 -4.18 3.19
CA GLY A 54 3.81 -3.25 2.56
C GLY A 54 3.09 -2.24 1.70
N MET A 55 3.59 -1.01 1.65
CA MET A 55 3.15 0.02 0.70
C MET A 55 4.36 0.79 0.15
N ALA A 56 4.30 1.18 -1.12
CA ALA A 56 5.28 2.08 -1.73
C ALA A 56 4.61 2.96 -2.79
N LEU A 57 5.12 4.17 -2.98
CA LEU A 57 4.56 5.15 -3.91
C LEU A 57 5.54 5.47 -5.03
N ASP A 58 5.03 5.64 -6.24
CA ASP A 58 5.69 6.36 -7.33
C ASP A 58 4.86 7.61 -7.67
N PRO A 59 5.06 8.72 -6.96
CA PRO A 59 4.39 9.98 -7.23
C PRO A 59 4.72 10.59 -8.58
N THR A 60 5.88 10.25 -9.17
CA THR A 60 6.26 10.76 -10.50
C THR A 60 5.35 10.24 -11.61
N LYS A 61 4.68 9.11 -11.35
CA LYS A 61 3.73 8.46 -12.26
C LYS A 61 2.32 8.33 -11.68
N GLY A 62 2.11 8.76 -10.45
CA GLY A 62 0.82 8.66 -9.77
C GLY A 62 0.41 7.24 -9.40
N PHE A 63 1.36 6.35 -9.08
CA PHE A 63 1.07 4.97 -8.67
C PHE A 63 1.29 4.73 -7.18
N LEU A 64 0.42 3.88 -6.62
CA LEU A 64 0.54 3.29 -5.30
C LEU A 64 0.66 1.77 -5.48
N PHE A 65 1.61 1.16 -4.78
CA PHE A 65 1.81 -0.28 -4.74
C PHE A 65 1.63 -0.77 -3.32
N PHE A 66 1.02 -1.94 -3.14
CA PHE A 66 0.85 -2.54 -1.82
C PHE A 66 0.83 -4.07 -1.89
N THR A 67 1.14 -4.71 -0.77
CA THR A 67 1.04 -6.16 -0.61
C THR A 67 -0.18 -6.52 0.22
N LYS A 68 -0.83 -7.63 -0.13
CA LYS A 68 -1.94 -8.21 0.65
C LYS A 68 -1.86 -9.73 0.70
N TRP A 69 -2.47 -10.32 1.73
CA TRP A 69 -2.56 -11.77 1.91
C TRP A 69 -3.64 -12.16 2.93
N GLY A 70 -4.09 -13.41 2.93
CA GLY A 70 -5.03 -13.88 3.96
C GLY A 70 -6.07 -14.80 3.35
N ASN A 71 -7.35 -14.49 3.55
CA ASN A 71 -8.43 -15.32 3.00
C ASN A 71 -8.61 -15.11 1.49
N SER A 72 -8.13 -13.98 0.94
CA SER A 72 -8.06 -13.75 -0.51
C SER A 72 -6.67 -14.09 -1.08
N LEU A 73 -6.57 -14.11 -2.41
CA LEU A 73 -5.32 -14.44 -3.09
C LEU A 73 -4.24 -13.42 -2.73
N ALA A 74 -3.13 -13.93 -2.19
CA ALA A 74 -1.95 -13.13 -1.92
C ALA A 74 -1.45 -12.46 -3.21
N SER A 75 -1.10 -11.19 -3.13
CA SER A 75 -0.69 -10.42 -4.30
C SER A 75 0.13 -9.20 -3.94
N VAL A 76 0.90 -8.75 -4.94
CA VAL A 76 1.32 -7.36 -5.04
C VAL A 76 0.33 -6.68 -5.98
N GLU A 77 -0.26 -5.59 -5.51
CA GLU A 77 -1.25 -4.81 -6.24
C GLU A 77 -0.75 -3.40 -6.53
N ARG A 78 -1.30 -2.80 -7.58
CA ARG A 78 -1.04 -1.42 -8.01
C ARG A 78 -2.36 -0.70 -8.24
N SER A 79 -2.47 0.53 -7.77
CA SER A 79 -3.54 1.47 -8.11
C SER A 79 -2.95 2.84 -8.49
N PHE A 80 -3.79 3.76 -8.93
CA PHE A 80 -3.45 5.17 -8.90
C PHE A 80 -3.41 5.69 -7.45
N LEU A 81 -2.79 6.85 -7.24
CA LEU A 81 -2.67 7.52 -5.93
C LEU A 81 -4.02 7.88 -5.28
N ASP A 82 -5.11 7.90 -6.04
CA ASP A 82 -6.48 8.09 -5.55
C ASP A 82 -7.21 6.76 -5.27
N GLY A 83 -6.53 5.62 -5.40
CA GLY A 83 -7.07 4.27 -5.22
C GLY A 83 -7.78 3.69 -6.45
N SER A 84 -7.97 4.47 -7.52
CA SER A 84 -8.62 3.98 -8.74
C SER A 84 -7.67 3.11 -9.59
N ASN A 85 -8.22 2.41 -10.59
CA ASN A 85 -7.48 1.51 -11.49
C ASN A 85 -6.62 0.45 -10.77
N ARG A 86 -7.16 -0.11 -9.68
CA ARG A 86 -6.53 -1.16 -8.90
C ARG A 86 -6.40 -2.46 -9.70
N THR A 87 -5.19 -3.01 -9.76
CA THR A 87 -4.85 -4.23 -10.52
C THR A 87 -3.79 -5.07 -9.78
N SER A 88 -3.93 -6.39 -9.76
CA SER A 88 -2.88 -7.28 -9.27
C SER A 88 -1.76 -7.43 -10.31
N ILE A 89 -0.52 -7.19 -9.90
CA ILE A 89 0.66 -7.30 -10.78
C ILE A 89 1.48 -8.56 -10.52
N VAL A 90 1.30 -9.18 -9.33
CA VAL A 90 1.88 -10.47 -8.97
C VAL A 90 0.80 -11.34 -8.33
N LEU A 91 0.59 -12.55 -8.88
CA LEU A 91 -0.42 -13.52 -8.42
C LEU A 91 0.13 -14.96 -8.29
N LYS A 92 1.41 -15.18 -8.62
CA LYS A 92 2.03 -16.50 -8.64
C LYS A 92 3.31 -16.47 -7.81
N LYS A 93 3.62 -17.60 -7.16
CA LYS A 93 4.79 -17.73 -6.28
C LYS A 93 4.82 -16.62 -5.21
N ILE A 94 3.67 -16.42 -4.58
CA ILE A 94 3.44 -15.40 -3.54
C ILE A 94 2.49 -16.01 -2.51
N VAL A 95 2.85 -15.90 -1.23
CA VAL A 95 2.18 -16.50 -0.09
C VAL A 95 2.04 -15.48 1.03
N TYR A 96 3.14 -15.00 1.63
CA TYR A 96 3.13 -13.97 2.69
C TYR A 96 3.98 -12.75 2.30
N PRO A 97 3.52 -11.95 1.31
CA PRO A 97 4.21 -10.74 0.89
C PRO A 97 4.12 -9.65 1.97
N HIS A 98 5.24 -9.35 2.61
CA HIS A 98 5.29 -8.41 3.74
C HIS A 98 5.81 -7.02 3.36
N GLY A 99 6.71 -6.93 2.39
CA GLY A 99 7.31 -5.67 1.98
C GLY A 99 7.25 -5.49 0.48
N VAL A 100 7.19 -4.22 0.06
CA VAL A 100 7.33 -3.80 -1.33
C VAL A 100 8.22 -2.56 -1.37
N ALA A 101 9.11 -2.50 -2.36
CA ALA A 101 10.00 -1.37 -2.61
C ALA A 101 10.09 -1.11 -4.11
N LEU A 102 10.39 0.13 -4.48
CA LEU A 102 10.40 0.56 -5.87
C LEU A 102 11.78 1.11 -6.24
N ASP A 103 12.24 0.74 -7.42
CA ASP A 103 13.26 1.51 -8.14
C ASP A 103 12.54 2.34 -9.21
N LEU A 104 12.42 3.64 -8.95
CA LEU A 104 11.67 4.55 -9.81
C LEU A 104 12.38 4.82 -11.14
N ALA A 105 13.72 4.78 -11.15
CA ALA A 105 14.52 5.05 -12.34
C ALA A 105 14.45 3.86 -13.31
N MET A 106 14.61 2.65 -12.79
CA MET A 106 14.52 1.41 -13.57
C MET A 106 13.09 0.91 -13.75
N GLN A 107 12.11 1.49 -13.05
CA GLN A 107 10.71 1.09 -13.06
C GLN A 107 10.50 -0.35 -12.59
N HIS A 108 11.24 -0.75 -11.56
CA HIS A 108 11.13 -2.07 -10.97
C HIS A 108 10.34 -2.04 -9.66
N VAL A 109 9.62 -3.13 -9.41
CA VAL A 109 8.92 -3.42 -8.17
C VAL A 109 9.58 -4.64 -7.54
N TYR A 110 10.07 -4.49 -6.32
CA TYR A 110 10.65 -5.56 -5.50
C TYR A 110 9.68 -5.88 -4.37
N TRP A 111 9.53 -7.15 -4.01
CA TRP A 111 8.73 -7.56 -2.85
C TRP A 111 9.46 -8.64 -2.07
N VAL A 112 9.12 -8.78 -0.79
CA VAL A 112 9.66 -9.88 0.03
C VAL A 112 8.53 -10.79 0.48
N ASP A 113 8.76 -12.09 0.35
CA ASP A 113 7.84 -13.12 0.82
C ASP A 113 8.45 -13.87 2.00
N THR A 114 7.83 -13.72 3.16
CA THR A 114 8.35 -14.27 4.43
C THR A 114 8.08 -15.76 4.60
N TYR A 115 7.18 -16.35 3.82
CA TYR A 115 6.94 -17.79 3.82
C TYR A 115 7.90 -18.52 2.90
N LEU A 116 8.13 -17.94 1.71
CA LEU A 116 9.01 -18.54 0.70
C LEU A 116 10.49 -18.25 0.95
N ASP A 117 10.82 -17.36 1.89
CA ASP A 117 12.18 -16.90 2.20
C ASP A 117 12.89 -16.36 0.94
N SER A 118 12.22 -15.44 0.24
CA SER A 118 12.69 -14.90 -1.05
C SER A 118 12.40 -13.42 -1.22
N ILE A 119 13.20 -12.78 -2.07
CA ILE A 119 13.10 -11.39 -2.55
C ILE A 119 12.93 -11.42 -4.07
#